data_AF-A0AA36CYH4-F1
#
_entry.id   AF-A0AA36CYH4-F1
#
_cell.length_a   1.000
_cell.length_b   1.000
_cell.length_c   1.000
_cell.angle_alpha   90.00
_cell.angle_beta   90.00
_cell.angle_gamma   90.00
#
_symmetry.space_group_name_H-M   'P 1'
#
loop_
_entity.id
_entity.type
_entity.pdbx_description
1 polymer ?
#
loop_
_entity_poly.entity_id
_entity_poly.type
_entity_poly.pdbx_seq_one_letter_code
_entity_poly.pdbx_strand_id
1 'polypeptide(L)'
;MDPEGPGKSSDGEPNEQQRPEEQENVQPGSDVTKPAEGDILDQGVTFDQDKPAENSRNVYDPSFKAIYCNGCVWDPLKKDDAMAMCVLCENWFHYAHTGLQGIAEDDGADLICRSCVTKHPWFAGKYIQSGAAPASEQITAVLIGPSEDWRKDLCTCDACQRILENDEVEFLTNPDDLLSTYENEIGVEEERAKEARSGEEIILEIANRHNLDRESSVMALQAYGELKEHLREFFSTVNENGGEVVTGEMVARFFAEKRARRRPEWTTSATSYLRIRDGVALLRDGISPYEGDFFHTTPIVLFFFNRIVDIFSPLLIVTLSVAVDITSALLLATSARYFGEDSNTATAVLKCYLLNPLAIGSCATLGMTTFHNFFLAAFVYVFSAGCPIFATLILTATISLQLYPITLFASVWLRFPGAMERVKATVALLIGLAGITLLNYVMAGYNWAFLEDVYGHMLRYDDLRPNCGWYWYFFTQVFDHFRQFYIYVFQANTMLYVLPLTLSLRSAPKLHLILSLLLLAVFAPYPTLGDAAVYMALLPLLHHLFPLMRQALAIGATVVTCVALMPVMWHLWAVSGSGNANFYFAVTLIYNLAQVFLLTDIIMAHFRLQVTATVPETINEKTIFIMN
;
A
#
# COMPACT_ATOMS: atom_id res chain seq x y z
N MET A 1 24.20 68.89 30.72
CA MET A 1 25.37 69.71 30.38
C MET A 1 25.50 69.64 28.86
N ASP A 2 24.78 70.50 28.16
CA ASP A 2 25.24 70.98 26.84
C ASP A 2 26.35 72.02 27.11
N PRO A 3 27.26 72.28 26.16
CA PRO A 3 26.94 73.24 25.08
C PRO A 3 27.54 72.94 23.67
N GLU A 4 26.82 73.42 22.64
CA GLU A 4 27.26 74.26 21.49
C GLU A 4 28.36 73.70 20.54
N GLY A 5 28.18 73.48 19.22
CA GLY A 5 27.84 74.40 18.10
C GLY A 5 29.03 75.32 17.69
N PRO A 6 29.15 75.95 16.49
CA PRO A 6 28.59 75.73 15.13
C PRO A 6 29.55 76.11 13.92
N GLY A 7 29.07 75.98 12.66
CA GLY A 7 29.46 76.80 11.47
C GLY A 7 30.50 76.21 10.50
N LYS A 8 30.53 76.40 9.16
CA LYS A 8 29.89 77.27 8.14
C LYS A 8 30.19 76.65 6.73
N SER A 9 29.24 76.57 5.79
CA SER A 9 29.14 77.29 4.47
C SER A 9 30.47 77.82 3.87
N SER A 10 30.79 77.83 2.56
CA SER A 10 30.10 77.61 1.27
C SER A 10 31.16 77.68 0.13
N ASP A 11 30.73 77.29 -1.08
CA ASP A 11 31.17 77.73 -2.41
C ASP A 11 32.11 76.84 -3.25
N GLY A 12 31.58 76.33 -4.38
CA GLY A 12 32.34 76.07 -5.62
C GLY A 12 31.99 74.80 -6.41
N GLU A 13 30.85 74.73 -7.09
CA GLU A 13 30.64 73.87 -8.29
C GLU A 13 31.56 74.34 -9.47
N PRO A 14 31.79 73.57 -10.57
CA PRO A 14 31.02 72.42 -11.08
C PRO A 14 31.80 71.19 -11.58
N ASN A 15 30.96 70.21 -11.92
CA ASN A 15 31.04 68.90 -12.56
C ASN A 15 32.03 68.60 -13.72
N GLU A 16 32.27 67.28 -13.86
CA GLU A 16 32.64 66.47 -15.04
C GLU A 16 34.07 66.60 -15.60
N GLN A 17 34.81 65.55 -15.97
CA GLN A 17 34.56 64.12 -16.21
C GLN A 17 35.96 63.47 -16.27
N GLN A 18 36.23 62.35 -15.58
CA GLN A 18 37.39 61.53 -15.90
C GLN A 18 37.19 60.06 -15.48
N ARG A 19 37.43 59.19 -16.46
CA ARG A 19 37.46 57.72 -16.44
C ARG A 19 38.73 57.22 -15.75
N PRO A 20 38.66 56.18 -14.91
CA PRO A 20 39.77 55.21 -14.71
C PRO A 20 39.28 53.78 -15.08
N GLU A 21 39.97 52.96 -15.87
CA GLU A 21 41.23 52.23 -15.61
C GLU A 21 41.28 51.59 -14.22
N GLU A 22 41.08 50.26 -14.14
CA GLU A 22 41.66 49.44 -13.08
C GLU A 22 41.84 47.98 -13.56
N GLN A 23 43.10 47.58 -13.65
CA GLN A 23 43.56 46.19 -13.62
C GLN A 23 43.53 45.71 -12.17
N GLU A 24 43.01 44.52 -11.88
CA GLU A 24 43.46 43.75 -10.71
C GLU A 24 43.65 42.28 -11.05
N ASN A 25 44.92 41.87 -10.90
CA ASN A 25 45.43 40.52 -10.78
C ASN A 25 44.80 39.80 -9.58
N VAL A 26 44.42 38.52 -9.75
CA VAL A 26 44.30 37.60 -8.62
C VAL A 26 45.17 36.37 -8.90
N GLN A 27 46.24 36.23 -8.12
CA GLN A 27 47.07 35.02 -8.04
C GLN A 27 46.36 33.93 -7.20
N PRO A 28 46.64 32.63 -7.45
CA PRO A 28 46.05 31.52 -6.71
C PRO A 28 46.82 31.29 -5.39
N GLY A 29 46.10 31.23 -4.28
CA GLY A 29 46.67 30.98 -2.95
C GLY A 29 45.79 30.06 -2.10
N SER A 30 46.21 28.80 -2.01
CA SER A 30 46.24 27.90 -0.85
C SER A 30 45.04 27.77 0.12
N ASP A 31 44.74 26.49 0.40
CA ASP A 31 43.92 25.93 1.50
C ASP A 31 42.39 26.04 1.36
N VAL A 32 41.81 25.10 0.61
CA VAL A 32 40.43 24.63 0.84
C VAL A 32 40.50 23.20 1.35
N THR A 33 40.43 23.04 2.68
CA THR A 33 40.13 21.76 3.29
C THR A 33 38.74 21.30 2.84
N LYS A 34 38.64 20.10 2.24
CA LYS A 34 37.36 19.43 1.94
C LYS A 34 36.48 19.45 3.21
N PRO A 35 35.22 19.94 3.15
CA PRO A 35 34.29 19.76 4.26
C PRO A 35 33.95 18.27 4.39
N ALA A 36 33.76 17.80 5.62
CA ALA A 36 33.26 16.47 5.88
C ALA A 36 31.84 16.31 5.32
N GLU A 37 31.55 15.15 4.73
CA GLU A 37 30.23 14.76 4.22
C GLU A 37 29.19 14.83 5.35
N GLY A 38 28.40 15.89 5.38
CA GLY A 38 27.37 16.09 6.40
C GLY A 38 26.56 17.39 6.31
N ASP A 39 27.13 18.48 5.79
CA ASP A 39 26.57 19.83 6.00
C ASP A 39 26.19 20.61 4.72
N ILE A 40 25.87 19.94 3.61
CA ILE A 40 25.57 20.65 2.34
C ILE A 40 24.11 21.18 2.30
N LEU A 41 23.19 20.65 3.09
CA LEU A 41 21.77 21.02 3.01
C LEU A 41 21.32 22.17 3.95
N ASP A 42 22.16 22.61 4.90
CA ASP A 42 21.81 23.62 5.91
C ASP A 42 22.49 25.00 5.70
N GLN A 43 23.38 25.12 4.73
CA GLN A 43 23.90 26.43 4.33
C GLN A 43 22.96 27.04 3.29
N GLY A 44 21.97 27.79 3.77
CA GLY A 44 21.03 28.52 2.94
C GLY A 44 21.74 29.24 1.80
N VAL A 45 21.31 28.94 0.57
CA VAL A 45 21.82 29.59 -0.65
C VAL A 45 21.62 31.10 -0.50
N THR A 46 22.69 31.83 -0.18
CA THR A 46 22.65 33.29 -0.17
C THR A 46 22.65 33.75 -1.61
N PHE A 47 21.48 34.16 -2.11
CA PHE A 47 21.40 34.93 -3.34
C PHE A 47 22.19 36.22 -3.15
N ASP A 48 23.20 36.42 -3.99
CA ASP A 48 23.92 37.68 -4.09
C ASP A 48 22.93 38.80 -4.45
N GLN A 49 22.62 39.66 -3.48
CA GLN A 49 21.64 40.74 -3.63
C GLN A 49 22.14 41.84 -4.56
N ASP A 50 23.45 41.90 -4.81
CA ASP A 50 24.09 42.89 -5.68
C ASP A 50 24.26 42.38 -7.11
N LYS A 51 23.80 41.15 -7.40
CA LYS A 51 23.84 40.58 -8.75
C LYS A 51 22.90 41.35 -9.67
N PRO A 52 23.38 41.95 -10.77
CA PRO A 52 22.53 42.65 -11.72
C PRO A 52 21.48 41.70 -12.32
N ALA A 53 20.25 42.21 -12.50
CA ALA A 53 19.11 41.44 -12.97
C ALA A 53 19.31 40.83 -14.37
N GLU A 54 20.16 41.45 -15.19
CA GLU A 54 20.56 40.94 -16.49
C GLU A 54 22.09 40.85 -16.57
N ASN A 55 22.60 39.67 -16.93
CA ASN A 55 24.00 39.51 -17.25
C ASN A 55 24.24 39.93 -18.71
N SER A 56 24.62 41.20 -18.90
CA SER A 56 24.92 41.76 -20.24
C SER A 56 26.13 41.12 -20.92
N ARG A 57 26.92 40.32 -20.19
CA ARG A 57 28.01 39.50 -20.75
C ARG A 57 27.51 38.15 -21.27
N ASN A 58 26.26 37.77 -20.99
CA ASN A 58 25.71 36.48 -21.39
C ASN A 58 25.23 36.57 -22.86
N VAL A 59 26.07 36.11 -23.78
CA VAL A 59 25.76 36.03 -25.20
C VAL A 59 25.38 34.59 -25.52
N TYR A 60 24.09 34.35 -25.70
CA TYR A 60 23.60 33.04 -26.09
C TYR A 60 23.93 32.73 -27.54
N ASP A 61 24.55 31.58 -27.75
CA ASP A 61 24.84 31.01 -29.06
C ASP A 61 23.57 30.38 -29.70
N PRO A 62 23.64 29.87 -30.95
CA PRO A 62 22.52 29.16 -31.57
C PRO A 62 22.06 27.91 -30.80
N SER A 63 22.93 27.31 -29.98
CA SER A 63 22.61 26.16 -29.12
C SER A 63 21.47 26.49 -28.16
N PHE A 64 21.42 27.71 -27.62
CA PHE A 64 20.30 28.20 -26.80
C PHE A 64 18.95 28.19 -27.53
N LYS A 65 18.95 28.26 -28.88
CA LYS A 65 17.73 28.19 -29.71
C LYS A 65 17.43 26.77 -30.20
N ALA A 66 18.07 25.76 -29.60
CA ALA A 66 18.02 24.36 -30.02
C ALA A 66 18.44 24.15 -31.49
N ILE A 67 19.32 25.03 -32.00
CA ILE A 67 19.93 24.91 -33.32
C ILE A 67 21.36 24.42 -33.13
N TYR A 68 21.59 23.19 -33.56
CA TYR A 68 22.87 22.52 -33.42
C TYR A 68 23.42 22.12 -34.79
N CYS A 69 24.68 21.67 -34.83
CA CYS A 69 25.27 21.05 -36.01
C CYS A 69 25.04 21.84 -37.32
N ASN A 70 25.50 23.09 -37.40
CA ASN A 70 25.35 23.97 -38.57
C ASN A 70 23.90 24.08 -39.12
N GLY A 71 22.88 24.11 -38.24
CA GLY A 71 21.51 24.45 -38.62
C GLY A 71 20.48 23.33 -38.47
N CYS A 72 20.83 22.20 -37.85
CA CYS A 72 19.88 21.17 -37.47
C CYS A 72 19.04 21.61 -36.27
N VAL A 73 17.72 21.41 -36.34
CA VAL A 73 16.82 21.57 -35.20
C VAL A 73 16.78 20.25 -34.45
N TRP A 74 17.05 20.28 -33.14
CA TRP A 74 16.98 19.07 -32.31
C TRP A 74 15.53 18.65 -32.05
N ASP A 75 15.26 17.35 -32.17
CA ASP A 75 13.95 16.74 -31.96
C ASP A 75 14.00 15.79 -30.73
N PRO A 76 13.37 16.15 -29.60
CA PRO A 76 13.38 15.35 -28.37
C PRO A 76 12.73 13.96 -28.51
N LEU A 77 12.01 13.69 -29.61
CA LEU A 77 11.32 12.40 -29.83
C LEU A 77 12.17 11.40 -30.63
N LYS A 78 13.32 11.79 -31.18
CA LYS A 78 14.27 10.88 -31.83
C LYS A 78 15.28 10.35 -30.82
N LYS A 79 15.32 9.04 -30.66
CA LYS A 79 16.13 8.34 -29.65
C LYS A 79 17.62 8.23 -29.96
N ASP A 80 18.04 8.45 -31.22
CA ASP A 80 19.36 8.02 -31.70
C ASP A 80 20.22 9.17 -32.26
N ASP A 81 20.11 10.38 -31.70
CA ASP A 81 20.97 11.51 -32.08
C ASP A 81 22.01 11.75 -30.98
N ALA A 82 22.99 10.85 -30.86
CA ALA A 82 24.19 11.14 -30.06
C ALA A 82 24.86 12.41 -30.60
N MET A 83 25.32 13.28 -29.70
CA MET A 83 25.95 14.55 -30.04
C MET A 83 27.26 14.72 -29.29
N ALA A 84 28.24 15.35 -29.95
CA ALA A 84 29.53 15.70 -29.37
C ALA A 84 29.74 17.21 -29.43
N MET A 85 30.30 17.77 -28.37
CA MET A 85 30.60 19.19 -28.25
C MET A 85 32.02 19.49 -28.73
N CYS A 86 32.19 20.58 -29.48
CA CYS A 86 33.51 21.05 -29.87
C CYS A 86 34.20 21.80 -28.72
N VAL A 87 35.39 21.37 -28.30
CA VAL A 87 36.15 21.97 -27.18
C VAL A 87 36.51 23.44 -27.41
N LEU A 88 36.66 23.87 -28.67
CA LEU A 88 37.05 25.25 -28.99
C LEU A 88 35.91 26.23 -29.17
N CYS A 89 34.71 25.77 -29.51
CA CYS A 89 33.59 26.68 -29.79
C CYS A 89 32.29 26.31 -29.10
N GLU A 90 32.30 25.25 -28.29
CA GLU A 90 31.19 24.74 -27.48
C GLU A 90 29.90 24.41 -28.25
N ASN A 91 29.90 24.53 -29.58
CA ASN A 91 28.82 24.08 -30.44
C ASN A 91 28.73 22.55 -30.45
N TRP A 92 27.50 22.06 -30.46
CA TRP A 92 27.19 20.63 -30.52
C TRP A 92 26.98 20.14 -31.94
N PHE A 93 27.50 18.95 -32.24
CA PHE A 93 27.43 18.31 -33.55
C PHE A 93 26.89 16.89 -33.41
N HIS A 94 25.98 16.48 -34.28
CA HIS A 94 25.53 15.09 -34.35
C HIS A 94 26.70 14.20 -34.78
N TYR A 95 26.91 13.05 -34.13
CA TYR A 95 27.96 12.09 -34.54
C TYR A 95 27.84 11.67 -36.01
N ALA A 96 26.63 11.64 -36.55
CA ALA A 96 26.37 11.37 -37.96
C ALA A 96 26.98 12.41 -38.92
N HIS A 97 27.20 13.66 -38.47
CA HIS A 97 27.67 14.78 -39.29
C HIS A 97 29.14 15.15 -39.02
N THR A 98 29.79 14.48 -38.07
CA THR A 98 31.21 14.67 -37.75
C THR A 98 32.11 13.74 -38.57
N GLY A 99 31.53 12.80 -39.34
CA GLY A 99 32.28 11.76 -40.07
C GLY A 99 32.80 10.63 -39.17
N LEU A 100 32.29 10.56 -37.93
CA LEU A 100 32.78 9.69 -36.85
C LEU A 100 31.85 8.50 -36.58
N GLN A 101 31.00 8.14 -37.55
CA GLN A 101 30.10 6.99 -37.43
C GLN A 101 30.92 5.70 -37.20
N GLY A 102 30.74 5.07 -36.04
CA GLY A 102 31.38 3.79 -35.68
C GLY A 102 32.66 3.89 -34.86
N ILE A 103 33.10 5.10 -34.47
CA ILE A 103 34.07 5.30 -33.37
C ILE A 103 33.22 5.38 -32.10
N ALA A 104 33.56 4.58 -31.08
CA ALA A 104 32.68 4.35 -29.93
C ALA A 104 32.25 5.67 -29.26
N GLU A 105 30.97 5.76 -28.91
CA GLU A 105 30.33 6.90 -28.25
C GLU A 105 30.86 7.14 -26.81
N ASP A 106 31.66 6.19 -26.28
CA ASP A 106 32.05 6.07 -24.86
C ASP A 106 33.52 6.43 -24.57
N ASP A 107 34.31 6.85 -25.55
CA ASP A 107 35.77 6.92 -25.38
C ASP A 107 36.28 8.23 -24.73
N GLY A 108 35.39 9.12 -24.28
CA GLY A 108 35.78 10.39 -23.61
C GLY A 108 36.67 11.31 -24.45
N ALA A 109 36.64 11.18 -25.78
CA ALA A 109 37.55 11.88 -26.68
C ALA A 109 37.13 13.35 -26.95
N ASP A 110 38.09 14.26 -26.87
CA ASP A 110 37.91 15.68 -27.23
C ASP A 110 37.64 15.84 -28.74
N LEU A 111 36.61 16.61 -29.09
CA LEU A 111 36.27 16.95 -30.48
C LEU A 111 36.63 18.40 -30.80
N ILE A 112 37.27 18.65 -31.95
CA ILE A 112 37.43 20.00 -32.50
C ILE A 112 36.78 20.07 -33.88
N CYS A 113 35.82 20.98 -34.04
CA CYS A 113 35.13 21.16 -35.31
C CYS A 113 36.07 21.70 -36.39
N ARG A 114 35.75 21.42 -37.65
CA ARG A 114 36.58 21.79 -38.80
C ARG A 114 36.76 23.31 -38.90
N SER A 115 35.74 24.08 -38.53
CA SER A 115 35.80 25.54 -38.49
C SER A 115 36.88 26.03 -37.54
N CYS A 116 37.01 25.41 -36.36
CA CYS A 116 38.04 25.76 -35.38
C CYS A 116 39.44 25.28 -35.84
N VAL A 117 39.56 24.08 -36.40
CA VAL A 117 40.83 23.62 -36.99
C VAL A 117 41.32 24.56 -38.10
N THR A 118 40.40 25.11 -38.90
CA THR A 118 40.74 26.06 -39.97
C THR A 118 41.13 27.44 -39.42
N LYS A 119 40.50 27.87 -38.32
CA LYS A 119 40.82 29.13 -37.62
C LYS A 119 42.17 29.07 -36.90
N HIS A 120 42.60 27.89 -36.48
CA HIS A 120 43.85 27.67 -35.73
C HIS A 120 44.80 26.72 -36.50
N PRO A 121 45.45 27.17 -37.59
CA PRO A 121 46.26 26.29 -38.45
C PRO A 121 47.48 25.68 -37.77
N TRP A 122 47.98 26.32 -36.70
CA TRP A 122 49.06 25.79 -35.87
C TRP A 122 48.69 24.45 -35.20
N PHE A 123 47.39 24.17 -35.05
CA PHE A 123 46.85 22.94 -34.50
C PHE A 123 46.80 21.79 -35.54
N ALA A 124 46.52 22.13 -36.81
CA ALA A 124 46.21 21.19 -37.89
C ALA A 124 47.36 20.24 -38.27
N GLY A 125 48.61 20.59 -37.97
CA GLY A 125 49.79 19.89 -38.50
C GLY A 125 50.11 18.53 -37.87
N LYS A 126 49.67 18.26 -36.63
CA LYS A 126 50.10 17.09 -35.84
C LYS A 126 48.99 16.06 -35.57
N TYR A 127 47.72 16.49 -35.51
CA TYR A 127 46.60 15.65 -35.04
C TYR A 127 45.54 15.33 -36.10
N ILE A 128 45.62 15.92 -37.29
CA ILE A 128 44.81 15.47 -38.42
C ILE A 128 45.43 14.17 -38.93
N GLN A 129 45.05 13.03 -38.34
CA GLN A 129 45.45 11.74 -38.87
C GLN A 129 45.01 11.65 -40.34
N SER A 130 45.99 11.38 -41.19
CA SER A 130 45.82 11.03 -42.61
C SER A 130 44.93 9.80 -42.73
N GLY A 131 43.62 10.04 -42.80
CA GLY A 131 42.59 9.00 -42.89
C GLY A 131 41.16 9.54 -43.07
N ALA A 132 40.92 10.85 -42.94
CA ALA A 132 39.62 11.45 -43.23
C ALA A 132 39.30 11.34 -44.73
N ALA A 133 38.16 10.71 -45.03
CA ALA A 133 37.59 10.52 -46.36
C ALA A 133 37.65 11.79 -47.25
N PRO A 134 37.73 11.64 -48.58
CA PRO A 134 37.75 12.79 -49.49
C PRO A 134 36.51 13.65 -49.28
N ALA A 135 36.69 14.96 -49.43
CA ALA A 135 35.70 16.00 -49.20
C ALA A 135 34.29 15.63 -49.70
N SER A 136 33.38 15.35 -48.77
CA SER A 136 31.94 15.56 -48.97
C SER A 136 31.52 16.79 -48.16
N GLU A 137 30.51 17.53 -48.64
CA GLU A 137 29.95 18.72 -47.99
C GLU A 137 29.35 18.45 -46.59
N GLN A 138 29.29 17.20 -46.14
CA GLN A 138 28.62 16.78 -44.91
C GLN A 138 29.54 16.53 -43.71
N ILE A 139 30.87 16.55 -43.86
CA ILE A 139 31.81 16.27 -42.75
C ILE A 139 32.30 17.58 -42.12
N THR A 140 31.85 17.85 -40.90
CA THR A 140 32.01 19.16 -40.22
C THR A 140 32.99 19.18 -39.05
N ALA A 141 33.60 18.06 -38.65
CA ALA A 141 34.53 17.98 -37.53
C ALA A 141 35.72 17.05 -37.80
N VAL A 142 36.82 17.26 -37.05
CA VAL A 142 37.99 16.37 -37.04
C VAL A 142 38.14 15.84 -35.62
N LEU A 143 38.19 14.52 -35.47
CA LEU A 143 38.53 13.88 -34.20
C LEU A 143 40.02 14.04 -33.93
N ILE A 144 40.39 14.51 -32.75
CA ILE A 144 41.74 14.31 -32.24
C ILE A 144 41.68 12.95 -31.53
N GLY A 145 42.42 12.00 -32.08
CA GLY A 145 42.32 10.59 -31.69
C GLY A 145 42.56 10.29 -30.20
N PRO A 146 42.24 9.05 -29.79
CA PRO A 146 42.12 8.59 -28.41
C PRO A 146 43.50 8.23 -27.81
N SER A 147 44.44 9.18 -27.83
CA SER A 147 45.63 9.07 -27.00
C SER A 147 45.40 9.96 -25.80
N GLU A 148 45.21 9.33 -24.64
CA GLU A 148 45.46 9.97 -23.35
C GLU A 148 46.69 10.88 -23.52
N ASP A 149 46.51 12.18 -23.29
CA ASP A 149 47.55 13.21 -23.26
C ASP A 149 47.89 14.01 -24.54
N TRP A 150 46.99 14.15 -25.54
CA TRP A 150 47.24 15.11 -26.65
C TRP A 150 47.50 16.55 -26.16
N ARG A 151 46.88 16.92 -25.03
CA ARG A 151 47.11 18.20 -24.34
C ARG A 151 48.54 18.34 -23.80
N LYS A 152 49.19 17.24 -23.35
CA LYS A 152 50.60 17.24 -22.90
C LYS A 152 51.59 17.33 -24.05
N ASP A 153 51.16 16.97 -25.26
CA ASP A 153 51.95 17.02 -26.48
C ASP A 153 52.04 18.42 -27.10
N LEU A 154 51.28 19.39 -26.58
CA LEU A 154 51.35 20.80 -26.98
C LEU A 154 52.64 21.45 -26.45
N CYS A 155 53.33 22.19 -27.32
CA CYS A 155 54.54 22.91 -26.95
C CYS A 155 54.23 24.10 -26.03
N THR A 156 54.90 24.19 -24.89
CA THR A 156 54.70 25.24 -23.87
C THR A 156 55.82 26.30 -23.83
N CYS A 157 56.62 26.44 -24.90
CA CYS A 157 57.64 27.49 -24.95
C CYS A 157 57.02 28.90 -25.08
N ASP A 158 57.75 29.95 -24.69
CA ASP A 158 57.28 31.35 -24.73
C ASP A 158 56.75 31.80 -26.10
N ALA A 159 57.26 31.22 -27.20
CA ALA A 159 56.76 31.51 -28.54
C ALA A 159 55.38 30.86 -28.81
N CYS A 160 55.16 29.64 -28.32
CA CYS A 160 53.89 28.91 -28.46
C CYS A 160 52.83 29.42 -27.48
N GLN A 161 53.21 29.75 -26.24
CA GLN A 161 52.27 30.35 -25.27
C GLN A 161 51.70 31.67 -25.78
N ARG A 162 52.52 32.55 -26.38
CA ARG A 162 52.02 33.77 -27.01
C ARG A 162 51.04 33.52 -28.16
N ILE A 163 51.15 32.40 -28.87
CA ILE A 163 50.19 32.03 -29.92
C ILE A 163 48.87 31.59 -29.27
N LEU A 164 48.93 30.78 -28.21
CA LEU A 164 47.74 30.34 -27.47
C LEU A 164 47.01 31.49 -26.78
N GLU A 165 47.76 32.43 -26.19
CA GLU A 165 47.22 33.66 -25.57
C GLU A 165 46.57 34.57 -26.61
N ASN A 166 47.22 34.80 -27.75
CA ASN A 166 46.66 35.64 -28.82
C ASN A 166 45.37 35.06 -29.44
N ASP A 167 45.25 33.73 -29.43
CA ASP A 167 44.08 33.01 -29.95
C ASP A 167 43.04 32.70 -28.85
N GLU A 168 43.28 33.11 -27.60
CA GLU A 168 42.41 32.91 -26.43
C GLU A 168 42.13 31.41 -26.09
N VAL A 169 43.12 30.54 -26.31
CA VAL A 169 42.99 29.07 -26.12
C VAL A 169 44.06 28.45 -25.22
N GLU A 170 44.53 29.22 -24.22
CA GLU A 170 45.54 28.77 -23.24
C GLU A 170 45.11 27.52 -22.45
N PHE A 171 43.81 27.35 -22.24
CA PHE A 171 43.20 26.24 -21.51
C PHE A 171 43.48 24.86 -22.12
N LEU A 172 43.78 24.78 -23.42
CA LEU A 172 44.09 23.51 -24.10
C LEU A 172 45.32 22.80 -23.53
N THR A 173 46.22 23.53 -22.85
CA THR A 173 47.41 22.95 -22.22
C THR A 173 47.13 22.34 -20.85
N ASN A 174 45.96 22.60 -20.28
CA ASN A 174 45.57 22.05 -18.98
C ASN A 174 45.10 20.58 -19.14
N PRO A 175 45.84 19.60 -18.58
CA PRO A 175 45.44 18.19 -18.63
C PRO A 175 44.22 17.87 -17.76
N ASP A 176 43.90 18.71 -16.75
CA ASP A 176 42.80 18.47 -15.82
C ASP A 176 41.45 18.99 -16.37
N ASP A 177 41.47 19.74 -17.46
CA ASP A 177 40.29 20.30 -18.13
C ASP A 177 39.69 19.33 -19.18
N LEU A 178 39.56 18.07 -18.76
CA LEU A 178 38.87 17.00 -19.50
C LEU A 178 37.50 16.76 -18.86
N LEU A 179 36.48 16.51 -19.69
CA LEU A 179 35.14 16.18 -19.20
C LEU A 179 35.16 14.93 -18.30
N SER A 180 35.99 13.94 -18.65
CA SER A 180 36.18 12.72 -17.85
C SER A 180 36.81 13.00 -16.48
N THR A 181 37.73 13.96 -16.37
CA THR A 181 38.29 14.38 -15.08
C THR A 181 37.22 15.00 -14.21
N TYR A 182 36.39 15.88 -14.77
CA TYR A 182 35.25 16.46 -14.06
C TYR A 182 34.27 15.36 -13.62
N GLU A 183 33.82 14.50 -14.54
CA GLU A 183 32.89 13.38 -14.25
C GLU A 183 33.40 12.45 -13.14
N ASN A 184 34.72 12.20 -13.09
CA ASN A 184 35.36 11.42 -12.04
C ASN A 184 35.38 12.15 -10.69
N GLU A 185 35.62 13.47 -10.66
CA GLU A 185 35.61 14.27 -9.43
C GLU A 185 34.22 14.41 -8.81
N ILE A 186 33.18 14.53 -9.64
CA ILE A 186 31.78 14.57 -9.19
C ILE A 186 31.15 13.18 -8.99
N GLY A 187 31.91 12.11 -9.24
CA GLY A 187 31.47 10.74 -9.01
C GLY A 187 30.30 10.29 -9.92
N VAL A 188 30.22 10.80 -11.15
CA VAL A 188 29.13 10.48 -12.10
C VAL A 188 29.13 9.00 -12.48
N GLU A 189 30.29 8.34 -12.55
CA GLU A 189 30.33 6.88 -12.73
C GLU A 189 29.72 6.12 -11.54
N GLU A 190 29.96 6.60 -10.31
CA GLU A 190 29.36 6.05 -9.10
C GLU A 190 27.85 6.30 -9.05
N GLU A 191 27.39 7.51 -9.44
CA GLU A 191 25.97 7.85 -9.56
C GLU A 191 25.28 7.07 -10.68
N ARG A 192 25.87 6.93 -11.87
CA ARG A 192 25.37 6.07 -12.97
C ARG A 192 25.30 4.62 -12.52
N ALA A 193 26.30 4.13 -11.78
CA ALA A 193 26.28 2.80 -11.21
C ALA A 193 25.17 2.64 -10.14
N LYS A 194 24.87 3.69 -9.37
CA LYS A 194 23.73 3.71 -8.43
C LYS A 194 22.37 3.74 -9.14
N GLU A 195 22.24 4.48 -10.24
CA GLU A 195 21.03 4.55 -11.10
C GLU A 195 20.81 3.28 -11.92
N ALA A 196 21.87 2.57 -12.27
CA ALA A 196 21.80 1.26 -12.95
C ALA A 196 21.31 0.12 -12.04
N ARG A 197 21.29 0.31 -10.72
CA ARG A 197 20.75 -0.69 -9.78
C ARG A 197 19.24 -0.76 -9.92
N SER A 198 18.71 -1.97 -10.06
CA SER A 198 17.26 -2.12 -10.05
C SER A 198 16.70 -1.69 -8.69
N GLY A 199 15.54 -1.04 -8.67
CA GLY A 199 14.83 -0.78 -7.42
C GLY A 199 14.56 -2.05 -6.60
N GLU A 200 14.49 -3.22 -7.25
CA GLU A 200 14.43 -4.52 -6.56
C GLU A 200 15.74 -4.83 -5.79
N GLU A 201 16.90 -4.51 -6.35
CA GLU A 201 18.21 -4.69 -5.66
C GLU A 201 18.33 -3.77 -4.45
N ILE A 202 17.84 -2.53 -4.55
CA ILE A 202 17.82 -1.58 -3.42
C ILE A 202 16.96 -2.12 -2.28
N ILE A 203 15.78 -2.68 -2.59
CA ILE A 203 14.89 -3.26 -1.57
C ILE A 203 15.53 -4.48 -0.92
N LEU A 204 16.21 -5.34 -1.68
CA LEU A 204 16.97 -6.47 -1.14
C LEU A 204 18.12 -6.01 -0.24
N GLU A 205 18.84 -4.95 -0.62
CA GLU A 205 19.91 -4.38 0.19
C GLU A 205 19.38 -3.83 1.52
N ILE A 206 18.27 -3.08 1.49
CA ILE A 206 17.59 -2.57 2.68
C ILE A 206 17.13 -3.74 3.56
N ALA A 207 16.53 -4.76 2.96
CA ALA A 207 16.06 -5.93 3.68
C ALA A 207 17.21 -6.66 4.40
N ASN A 208 18.33 -6.88 3.70
CA ASN A 208 19.53 -7.46 4.28
C ASN A 208 20.14 -6.58 5.38
N ARG A 209 20.22 -5.26 5.17
CA ARG A 209 20.76 -4.30 6.15
C ARG A 209 19.97 -4.29 7.45
N HIS A 210 18.66 -4.47 7.37
CA HIS A 210 17.77 -4.54 8.53
C HIS A 210 17.57 -5.95 9.09
N ASN A 211 18.30 -6.95 8.59
CA ASN A 211 18.12 -8.37 8.94
C ASN A 211 16.65 -8.81 8.85
N LEU A 212 15.93 -8.33 7.82
CA LEU A 212 14.61 -8.87 7.51
C LEU A 212 14.78 -10.36 7.18
N ASP A 213 13.88 -11.17 7.71
CA ASP A 213 13.83 -12.58 7.34
C ASP A 213 13.52 -12.71 5.84
N ARG A 214 13.78 -13.89 5.28
CA ARG A 214 13.61 -14.15 3.84
C ARG A 214 12.19 -13.82 3.37
N GLU A 215 11.18 -14.05 4.21
CA GLU A 215 9.79 -13.82 3.88
C GLU A 215 9.47 -12.32 3.85
N SER A 216 9.85 -11.58 4.89
CA SER A 216 9.74 -10.12 4.93
C SER A 216 10.46 -9.44 3.76
N SER A 217 11.60 -10.00 3.34
CA SER A 217 12.38 -9.52 2.19
C SER A 217 11.65 -9.72 0.87
N VAL A 218 11.04 -10.91 0.66
CA VAL A 218 10.20 -11.21 -0.52
C VAL A 218 8.95 -10.33 -0.53
N MET A 219 8.30 -10.13 0.62
CA MET A 219 7.15 -9.23 0.73
C MET A 219 7.51 -7.79 0.41
N ALA A 220 8.65 -7.29 0.87
CA ALA A 220 9.11 -5.93 0.57
C ALA A 220 9.35 -5.76 -0.94
N LEU A 221 10.01 -6.74 -1.56
CA LEU A 221 10.22 -6.79 -3.01
C LEU A 221 8.90 -6.79 -3.80
N GLN A 222 7.97 -7.65 -3.41
CA GLN A 222 6.67 -7.77 -4.07
C GLN A 222 5.82 -6.51 -3.86
N ALA A 223 5.82 -5.95 -2.65
CA ALA A 223 5.13 -4.69 -2.35
C ALA A 223 5.71 -3.51 -3.16
N TYR A 224 7.03 -3.48 -3.35
CA TYR A 224 7.70 -2.52 -4.23
C TYR A 224 7.28 -2.73 -5.69
N GLY A 225 7.34 -3.96 -6.21
CA GLY A 225 6.93 -4.30 -7.56
C GLY A 225 5.47 -3.94 -7.84
N GLU A 226 4.56 -4.26 -6.91
CA GLU A 226 3.16 -3.85 -7.01
C GLU A 226 2.98 -2.34 -6.97
N LEU A 227 3.70 -1.62 -6.10
CA LEU A 227 3.62 -0.17 -6.06
C LEU A 227 4.10 0.43 -7.39
N LYS A 228 5.20 -0.09 -7.93
CA LYS A 228 5.77 0.29 -9.23
C LYS A 228 4.79 0.06 -10.37
N GLU A 229 4.14 -1.10 -10.45
CA GLU A 229 3.14 -1.40 -11.49
C GLU A 229 1.88 -0.54 -11.34
N HIS A 230 1.37 -0.36 -10.12
CA HIS A 230 0.23 0.52 -9.91
C HIS A 230 0.55 1.99 -10.21
N LEU A 231 1.79 2.44 -9.96
CA LEU A 231 2.24 3.78 -10.35
C LEU A 231 2.33 3.89 -11.88
N ARG A 232 2.84 2.87 -12.57
CA ARG A 232 2.85 2.81 -14.05
C ARG A 232 1.44 2.92 -14.62
N GLU A 233 0.49 2.13 -14.09
CA GLU A 233 -0.92 2.18 -14.48
C GLU A 233 -1.56 3.56 -14.20
N PHE A 234 -1.23 4.15 -13.05
CA PHE A 234 -1.67 5.51 -12.72
C PHE A 234 -1.18 6.52 -13.77
N PHE A 235 0.12 6.53 -14.07
CA PHE A 235 0.68 7.45 -15.06
C PHE A 235 0.21 7.15 -16.50
N SER A 236 -0.01 5.89 -16.87
CA SER A 236 -0.57 5.55 -18.19
C SER A 236 -2.00 6.08 -18.34
N THR A 237 -2.83 5.93 -17.29
CA THR A 237 -4.20 6.46 -17.26
C THR A 237 -4.21 7.99 -17.37
N VAL A 238 -3.26 8.67 -16.73
CA VAL A 238 -3.10 10.13 -16.84
C VAL A 238 -2.72 10.55 -18.27
N ASN A 239 -1.81 9.81 -18.90
CA ASN A 239 -1.41 10.05 -20.29
C ASN A 239 -2.57 9.81 -21.27
N GLU A 240 -3.36 8.75 -21.08
CA GLU A 240 -4.53 8.42 -21.90
C GLU A 240 -5.66 9.45 -21.79
N ASN A 241 -5.83 10.07 -20.61
CA ASN A 241 -6.81 11.12 -20.38
C ASN A 241 -6.37 12.51 -20.89
N GLY A 242 -5.34 12.58 -21.74
CA GLY A 242 -4.89 13.82 -22.38
C GLY A 242 -3.70 14.50 -21.72
N GLY A 243 -2.95 13.79 -20.86
CA GLY A 243 -1.72 14.30 -20.25
C GLY A 243 -1.96 15.39 -19.21
N GLU A 244 -3.08 15.31 -18.47
CA GLU A 244 -3.36 16.24 -17.37
C GLU A 244 -2.19 16.25 -16.37
N VAL A 245 -1.84 17.45 -15.88
CA VAL A 245 -0.80 17.61 -14.86
C VAL A 245 -1.19 16.81 -13.63
N VAL A 246 -0.30 15.91 -13.18
CA VAL A 246 -0.52 15.11 -11.97
C VAL A 246 -0.67 16.04 -10.77
N THR A 247 -1.91 16.19 -10.28
CA THR A 247 -2.22 17.06 -9.15
C THR A 247 -1.99 16.34 -7.82
N GLY A 248 -1.77 17.11 -6.74
CA GLY A 248 -1.69 16.57 -5.38
C GLY A 248 -2.95 15.79 -4.98
N GLU A 249 -4.13 16.14 -5.50
CA GLU A 249 -5.38 15.42 -5.24
C GLU A 249 -5.38 14.02 -5.89
N MET A 250 -4.88 13.89 -7.12
CA MET A 250 -4.81 12.61 -7.82
C MET A 250 -3.88 11.63 -7.09
N VAL A 251 -2.72 12.11 -6.65
CA VAL A 251 -1.77 11.33 -5.83
C VAL A 251 -2.42 10.97 -4.49
N ALA A 252 -3.10 11.91 -3.84
CA ALA A 252 -3.81 11.63 -2.59
C ALA A 252 -4.90 10.58 -2.77
N ARG A 253 -5.67 10.63 -3.86
CA ARG A 253 -6.73 9.66 -4.20
C ARG A 253 -6.15 8.27 -4.46
N PHE A 254 -5.08 8.18 -5.24
CA PHE A 254 -4.37 6.92 -5.51
C PHE A 254 -3.95 6.20 -4.22
N PHE A 255 -3.31 6.93 -3.30
CA PHE A 255 -2.90 6.33 -2.01
C PHE A 255 -4.06 6.13 -1.04
N ALA A 256 -5.10 6.97 -1.09
CA ALA A 256 -6.30 6.81 -0.26
C ALA A 256 -7.04 5.51 -0.60
N GLU A 257 -7.16 5.17 -1.88
CA GLU A 257 -7.79 3.93 -2.32
C GLU A 257 -7.01 2.69 -1.80
N LYS A 258 -5.68 2.70 -1.93
CA LYS A 258 -4.84 1.61 -1.41
C LYS A 258 -4.92 1.48 0.10
N ARG A 259 -4.95 2.61 0.82
CA ARG A 259 -5.15 2.64 2.28
C ARG A 259 -6.52 2.12 2.67
N ALA A 260 -7.58 2.43 1.91
CA ALA A 260 -8.94 1.96 2.16
C ALA A 260 -9.06 0.43 2.09
N ARG A 261 -8.28 -0.24 1.23
CA ARG A 261 -8.24 -1.71 1.11
C ARG A 261 -7.45 -2.40 2.24
N ARG A 262 -6.58 -1.67 2.94
CA ARG A 262 -5.75 -2.17 4.06
C ARG A 262 -6.30 -1.75 5.44
N ARG A 263 -7.59 -1.46 5.50
CA ARG A 263 -8.25 -0.97 6.71
C ARG A 263 -8.51 -2.12 7.69
N PRO A 264 -8.03 -2.02 8.94
CA PRO A 264 -8.17 -3.08 9.93
C PRO A 264 -9.63 -3.36 10.30
N GLU A 265 -10.54 -2.45 9.99
CA GLU A 265 -11.96 -2.63 10.22
C GLU A 265 -12.61 -3.67 9.27
N TRP A 266 -12.03 -3.86 8.09
CA TRP A 266 -12.63 -4.62 7.00
C TRP A 266 -11.82 -5.84 6.57
N THR A 267 -10.49 -5.81 6.77
CA THR A 267 -9.59 -6.88 6.31
C THR A 267 -8.66 -7.36 7.42
N THR A 268 -8.47 -8.67 7.50
CA THR A 268 -7.53 -9.34 8.42
C THR A 268 -6.61 -10.30 7.64
N SER A 269 -5.66 -10.93 8.33
CA SER A 269 -4.86 -12.05 7.77
C SER A 269 -5.71 -13.15 7.14
N ALA A 270 -6.89 -13.42 7.72
CA ALA A 270 -7.79 -14.48 7.28
C ALA A 270 -8.78 -14.06 6.19
N THR A 271 -9.02 -12.75 5.98
CA THR A 271 -10.07 -12.27 5.06
C THR A 271 -9.56 -11.39 3.90
N SER A 272 -8.26 -11.12 3.83
CA SER A 272 -7.68 -10.20 2.85
C SER A 272 -7.66 -10.78 1.43
N TYR A 273 -8.33 -10.09 0.51
CA TYR A 273 -8.27 -10.40 -0.93
C TYR A 273 -6.87 -10.20 -1.52
N LEU A 274 -6.12 -9.20 -1.03
CA LEU A 274 -4.75 -8.96 -1.48
C LEU A 274 -3.87 -10.19 -1.22
N ARG A 275 -3.97 -10.79 -0.02
CA ARG A 275 -3.23 -12.00 0.31
C ARG A 275 -3.61 -13.19 -0.57
N ILE A 276 -4.86 -13.27 -1.03
CA ILE A 276 -5.31 -14.30 -1.98
C ILE A 276 -4.68 -14.09 -3.34
N ARG A 277 -4.68 -12.87 -3.86
CA ARG A 277 -4.02 -12.55 -5.13
C ARG A 277 -2.53 -12.87 -5.06
N ASP A 278 -1.88 -12.51 -3.96
CA ASP A 278 -0.45 -12.73 -3.75
C ASP A 278 -0.14 -14.23 -3.60
N GLY A 279 -0.98 -14.98 -2.89
CA GLY A 279 -0.90 -16.45 -2.81
C GLY A 279 -1.11 -17.13 -4.16
N VAL A 280 -1.99 -16.60 -5.02
CA VAL A 280 -2.15 -17.09 -6.41
C VAL A 280 -0.89 -16.84 -7.23
N ALA A 281 -0.25 -15.68 -7.07
CA ALA A 281 1.02 -15.38 -7.75
C ALA A 281 2.13 -16.35 -7.32
N LEU A 282 2.32 -16.56 -6.02
CA LEU A 282 3.29 -17.52 -5.48
C LEU A 282 3.08 -18.93 -6.05
N LEU A 283 1.82 -19.38 -6.06
CA LEU A 283 1.47 -20.71 -6.60
C LEU A 283 1.86 -20.86 -8.08
N ARG A 284 1.76 -19.78 -8.87
CA ARG A 284 2.12 -19.79 -10.30
C ARG A 284 3.61 -19.80 -10.53
N ASP A 285 4.36 -19.18 -9.64
CA ASP A 285 5.83 -19.20 -9.63
C ASP A 285 6.39 -20.53 -9.09
N GLY A 286 5.52 -21.49 -8.77
CA GLY A 286 5.90 -22.81 -8.25
C GLY A 286 6.32 -22.79 -6.78
N ILE A 287 6.08 -21.68 -6.08
CA ILE A 287 6.34 -21.53 -4.65
C ILE A 287 5.05 -21.86 -3.90
N SER A 288 5.11 -22.73 -2.91
CA SER A 288 3.93 -23.01 -2.08
C SER A 288 3.56 -21.75 -1.29
N PRO A 289 2.31 -21.26 -1.36
CA PRO A 289 1.88 -20.12 -0.54
C PRO A 289 1.91 -20.42 0.96
N TYR A 290 1.93 -21.71 1.32
CA TYR A 290 1.97 -22.23 2.68
C TYR A 290 3.41 -22.48 3.18
N GLU A 291 4.44 -22.09 2.44
CA GLU A 291 5.85 -22.22 2.88
C GLU A 291 6.33 -20.98 3.70
N GLY A 292 5.40 -20.24 4.33
CA GLY A 292 5.67 -19.06 5.16
C GLY A 292 4.43 -18.57 5.94
N ASP A 293 4.63 -17.55 6.79
CA ASP A 293 3.62 -16.95 7.70
C ASP A 293 2.68 -15.92 7.03
N PHE A 294 2.67 -15.83 5.69
CA PHE A 294 1.92 -14.82 4.97
C PHE A 294 0.49 -15.23 4.60
N PHE A 295 0.26 -16.50 4.23
CA PHE A 295 -0.99 -16.95 3.61
C PHE A 295 -1.79 -17.92 4.49
N HIS A 296 -2.98 -17.50 4.94
CA HIS A 296 -3.80 -18.25 5.89
C HIS A 296 -5.21 -18.56 5.37
N THR A 297 -5.34 -18.79 4.07
CA THR A 297 -6.62 -19.14 3.43
C THR A 297 -6.59 -20.58 2.92
N THR A 298 -7.73 -21.25 2.86
CA THR A 298 -7.80 -22.67 2.51
C THR A 298 -7.40 -22.97 1.05
N PRO A 299 -6.84 -24.17 0.78
CA PRO A 299 -6.45 -24.58 -0.57
C PRO A 299 -7.59 -24.54 -1.59
N ILE A 300 -8.82 -24.83 -1.18
CA ILE A 300 -9.99 -24.75 -2.07
C ILE A 300 -10.27 -23.34 -2.57
N VAL A 301 -10.10 -22.34 -1.70
CA VAL A 301 -10.26 -20.93 -2.06
C VAL A 301 -9.10 -20.52 -2.97
N LEU A 302 -7.86 -20.87 -2.60
CA LEU A 302 -6.68 -20.59 -3.42
C LEU A 302 -6.80 -21.20 -4.84
N PHE A 303 -7.23 -22.46 -4.94
CA PHE A 303 -7.44 -23.15 -6.21
C PHE A 303 -8.53 -22.46 -7.04
N PHE A 304 -9.65 -22.09 -6.41
CA PHE A 304 -10.73 -21.37 -7.08
C PHE A 304 -10.23 -20.02 -7.62
N PHE A 305 -9.59 -19.20 -6.77
CA PHE A 305 -9.06 -17.89 -7.16
C PHE A 305 -7.97 -18.00 -8.22
N ASN A 306 -7.08 -19.00 -8.18
CA ASN A 306 -6.07 -19.21 -9.22
C ASN A 306 -6.68 -19.35 -10.63
N ARG A 307 -7.90 -19.91 -10.73
CA ARG A 307 -8.63 -20.07 -12.00
C ARG A 307 -9.33 -18.79 -12.45
N ILE A 308 -9.69 -17.91 -11.53
CA ILE A 308 -10.53 -16.74 -11.84
C ILE A 308 -9.78 -15.41 -11.80
N VAL A 309 -8.62 -15.31 -11.12
CA VAL A 309 -7.91 -14.04 -10.92
C VAL A 309 -7.53 -13.36 -12.24
N ASP A 310 -7.20 -14.10 -13.31
CA ASP A 310 -6.88 -13.51 -14.63
C ASP A 310 -8.10 -13.32 -15.54
N ILE A 311 -9.15 -14.11 -15.33
CA ILE A 311 -10.35 -14.09 -16.18
C ILE A 311 -11.21 -12.86 -15.85
N PHE A 312 -11.16 -12.40 -14.60
CA PHE A 312 -12.05 -11.39 -14.08
C PHE A 312 -11.33 -10.04 -14.04
N SER A 313 -11.81 -9.07 -14.82
CA SER A 313 -11.46 -7.66 -14.57
C SER A 313 -11.87 -7.28 -13.14
N PRO A 314 -11.23 -6.27 -12.51
CA PRO A 314 -11.62 -5.80 -11.18
C PRO A 314 -13.12 -5.52 -11.05
N LEU A 315 -13.74 -5.04 -12.14
CA LEU A 315 -15.19 -4.82 -12.23
C LEU A 315 -16.01 -6.10 -12.05
N LEU A 316 -15.56 -7.24 -12.58
CA LEU A 316 -16.30 -8.50 -12.49
C LEU A 316 -16.20 -9.13 -11.08
N ILE A 317 -15.11 -8.89 -10.35
CA ILE A 317 -14.98 -9.30 -8.94
C ILE A 317 -15.91 -8.47 -8.05
N VAL A 318 -16.03 -7.17 -8.34
CA VAL A 318 -17.00 -6.29 -7.68
C VAL A 318 -18.43 -6.78 -7.95
N THR A 319 -18.80 -7.06 -9.20
CA THR A 319 -20.17 -7.52 -9.51
C THR A 319 -20.48 -8.88 -8.90
N LEU A 320 -19.52 -9.81 -8.87
CA LEU A 320 -19.67 -11.08 -8.18
C LEU A 320 -19.89 -10.86 -6.67
N SER A 321 -19.11 -9.99 -6.03
CA SER A 321 -19.23 -9.68 -4.61
C SER A 321 -20.60 -9.09 -4.28
N VAL A 322 -21.08 -8.14 -5.10
CA VAL A 322 -22.43 -7.56 -4.97
C VAL A 322 -23.52 -8.61 -5.17
N ALA A 323 -23.38 -9.49 -6.16
CA ALA A 323 -24.35 -10.57 -6.39
C ALA A 323 -24.42 -11.56 -5.22
N VAL A 324 -23.26 -11.91 -4.64
CA VAL A 324 -23.16 -12.75 -3.45
C VAL A 324 -23.81 -12.08 -2.24
N ASP A 325 -23.60 -10.77 -2.06
CA ASP A 325 -24.17 -10.01 -0.95
C ASP A 325 -25.71 -9.87 -1.06
N ILE A 326 -26.22 -9.57 -2.26
CA ILE A 326 -27.67 -9.56 -2.54
C ILE A 326 -28.28 -10.93 -2.29
N THR A 327 -27.61 -12.00 -2.73
CA THR A 327 -28.08 -13.38 -2.51
C THR A 327 -28.13 -13.71 -1.01
N SER A 328 -27.12 -13.28 -0.25
CA SER A 328 -27.09 -13.43 1.22
C SER A 328 -28.31 -12.77 1.88
N ALA A 329 -28.63 -11.54 1.47
CA ALA A 329 -29.79 -10.82 1.96
C ALA A 329 -31.12 -11.55 1.66
N LEU A 330 -31.26 -12.11 0.45
CA LEU A 330 -32.44 -12.88 0.05
C LEU A 330 -32.56 -14.20 0.84
N LEU A 331 -31.45 -14.89 1.09
CA LEU A 331 -31.41 -16.11 1.91
C LEU A 331 -31.85 -15.83 3.36
N LEU A 332 -31.39 -14.73 3.95
CA LEU A 332 -31.82 -14.33 5.30
C LEU A 332 -33.30 -13.93 5.33
N ALA A 333 -33.78 -13.16 4.36
CA ALA A 333 -35.19 -12.77 4.28
C ALA A 333 -36.13 -13.97 4.08
N THR A 334 -35.73 -14.95 3.28
CA THR A 334 -36.49 -16.20 3.11
C THR A 334 -36.43 -17.08 4.35
N SER A 335 -35.32 -17.09 5.09
CA SER A 335 -35.22 -17.81 6.37
C SER A 335 -36.23 -17.30 7.41
N ALA A 336 -36.53 -16.00 7.43
CA ALA A 336 -37.56 -15.42 8.28
C ALA A 336 -38.94 -16.06 8.04
N ARG A 337 -39.29 -16.29 6.77
CA ARG A 337 -40.55 -16.94 6.39
C ARG A 337 -40.59 -18.41 6.82
N TYR A 338 -39.47 -19.13 6.70
CA TYR A 338 -39.37 -20.52 7.18
C TYR A 338 -39.45 -20.62 8.70
N PHE A 339 -39.03 -19.59 9.44
CA PHE A 339 -39.28 -19.50 10.89
C PHE A 339 -40.73 -19.18 11.25
N GLY A 340 -41.62 -18.97 10.28
CA GLY A 340 -43.03 -18.68 10.48
C GLY A 340 -43.34 -17.19 10.71
N GLU A 341 -42.39 -16.29 10.43
CA GLU A 341 -42.60 -14.85 10.56
C GLU A 341 -43.41 -14.27 9.37
N ASP A 342 -44.02 -13.12 9.59
CA ASP A 342 -44.82 -12.43 8.59
C ASP A 342 -43.97 -11.79 7.47
N SER A 343 -44.63 -11.38 6.38
CA SER A 343 -43.96 -10.75 5.24
C SER A 343 -43.27 -9.43 5.61
N ASN A 344 -43.80 -8.70 6.59
CA ASN A 344 -43.18 -7.45 7.03
C ASN A 344 -41.86 -7.72 7.76
N THR A 345 -41.81 -8.70 8.66
CA THR A 345 -40.57 -9.09 9.34
C THR A 345 -39.53 -9.61 8.35
N ALA A 346 -39.93 -10.44 7.38
CA ALA A 346 -39.03 -10.88 6.30
C ALA A 346 -38.47 -9.70 5.48
N THR A 347 -39.31 -8.71 5.18
CA THR A 347 -38.90 -7.48 4.50
C THR A 347 -37.99 -6.61 5.37
N ALA A 348 -38.21 -6.58 6.67
CA ALA A 348 -37.34 -5.89 7.62
C ALA A 348 -35.96 -6.55 7.66
N VAL A 349 -35.86 -7.88 7.71
CA VAL A 349 -34.58 -8.62 7.61
C VAL A 349 -33.84 -8.27 6.32
N LEU A 350 -34.54 -8.28 5.18
CA LEU A 350 -33.95 -7.91 3.88
C LEU A 350 -33.36 -6.50 3.91
N LYS A 351 -34.13 -5.52 4.37
CA LYS A 351 -33.71 -4.11 4.47
C LYS A 351 -32.57 -3.93 5.47
N CYS A 352 -32.64 -4.60 6.61
CA CYS A 352 -31.61 -4.56 7.65
C CYS A 352 -30.27 -5.11 7.16
N TYR A 353 -30.24 -6.06 6.22
CA TYR A 353 -28.99 -6.51 5.60
C TYR A 353 -28.52 -5.56 4.49
N LEU A 354 -29.37 -5.27 3.49
CA LEU A 354 -28.98 -4.48 2.31
C LEU A 354 -28.59 -3.03 2.63
N LEU A 355 -29.19 -2.44 3.67
CA LEU A 355 -28.89 -1.09 4.13
C LEU A 355 -27.87 -1.06 5.26
N ASN A 356 -27.28 -2.21 5.61
CA ASN A 356 -26.28 -2.28 6.66
C ASN A 356 -24.95 -1.69 6.17
N PRO A 357 -24.45 -0.59 6.75
CA PRO A 357 -23.15 -0.03 6.37
C PRO A 357 -22.00 -1.03 6.53
N LEU A 358 -22.14 -2.01 7.44
CA LEU A 358 -21.13 -3.04 7.66
C LEU A 358 -21.10 -4.09 6.53
N ALA A 359 -22.26 -4.47 5.99
CA ALA A 359 -22.34 -5.36 4.82
C ALA A 359 -21.81 -4.65 3.58
N ILE A 360 -22.25 -3.41 3.35
CA ILE A 360 -21.81 -2.57 2.22
C ILE A 360 -20.29 -2.36 2.26
N GLY A 361 -19.74 -2.01 3.42
CA GLY A 361 -18.29 -1.82 3.58
C GLY A 361 -17.49 -3.10 3.31
N SER A 362 -17.98 -4.24 3.79
CA SER A 362 -17.35 -5.55 3.53
C SER A 362 -17.37 -5.92 2.05
N CYS A 363 -18.49 -5.66 1.37
CA CYS A 363 -18.60 -5.86 -0.07
C CYS A 363 -17.67 -4.91 -0.84
N ALA A 364 -17.56 -3.64 -0.42
CA ALA A 364 -16.75 -2.63 -1.09
C ALA A 364 -15.24 -2.90 -0.98
N THR A 365 -14.80 -3.55 0.09
CA THR A 365 -13.38 -3.93 0.28
C THR A 365 -12.97 -5.20 -0.46
N LEU A 366 -13.93 -5.89 -1.11
CA LEU A 366 -13.71 -7.17 -1.81
C LEU A 366 -13.13 -8.28 -0.92
N GLY A 367 -13.22 -8.14 0.41
CA GLY A 367 -12.72 -9.13 1.35
C GLY A 367 -13.52 -10.43 1.36
N MET A 368 -12.91 -11.51 1.84
CA MET A 368 -13.55 -12.81 1.99
C MET A 368 -14.73 -12.80 2.97
N THR A 369 -14.85 -11.79 3.82
CA THR A 369 -15.97 -11.61 4.75
C THR A 369 -17.32 -11.66 4.03
N THR A 370 -17.43 -11.11 2.82
CA THR A 370 -18.68 -11.16 2.02
C THR A 370 -19.06 -12.61 1.67
N PHE A 371 -18.07 -13.43 1.31
CA PHE A 371 -18.28 -14.85 1.03
C PHE A 371 -18.57 -15.66 2.31
N HIS A 372 -17.89 -15.35 3.42
CA HIS A 372 -18.18 -15.97 4.72
C HIS A 372 -19.62 -15.68 5.18
N ASN A 373 -20.07 -14.43 5.04
CA ASN A 373 -21.44 -14.01 5.32
C ASN A 373 -22.46 -14.75 4.43
N PHE A 374 -22.12 -14.99 3.17
CA PHE A 374 -22.94 -15.82 2.28
C PHE A 374 -23.09 -17.27 2.78
N PHE A 375 -21.99 -17.92 3.17
CA PHE A 375 -22.07 -19.29 3.70
C PHE A 375 -22.85 -19.34 5.03
N LEU A 376 -22.70 -18.34 5.90
CA LEU A 376 -23.51 -18.22 7.11
C LEU A 376 -24.99 -17.98 6.78
N ALA A 377 -25.32 -17.13 5.81
CA ALA A 377 -26.69 -16.90 5.37
C ALA A 377 -27.32 -18.17 4.75
N ALA A 378 -26.57 -18.91 3.94
CA ALA A 378 -26.98 -20.19 3.39
C ALA A 378 -27.21 -21.24 4.48
N PHE A 379 -26.35 -21.27 5.51
CA PHE A 379 -26.55 -22.11 6.68
C PHE A 379 -27.85 -21.76 7.41
N VAL A 380 -28.09 -20.47 7.71
CA VAL A 380 -29.33 -20.00 8.37
C VAL A 380 -30.57 -20.36 7.55
N TYR A 381 -30.50 -20.21 6.22
CA TYR A 381 -31.57 -20.60 5.30
C TYR A 381 -31.89 -22.10 5.41
N VAL A 382 -30.91 -22.99 5.23
CA VAL A 382 -31.17 -24.45 5.28
C VAL A 382 -31.54 -24.92 6.69
N PHE A 383 -30.97 -24.30 7.72
CA PHE A 383 -31.34 -24.51 9.11
C PHE A 383 -32.83 -24.18 9.34
N SER A 384 -33.30 -23.03 8.83
CA SER A 384 -34.70 -22.63 8.95
C SER A 384 -35.65 -23.54 8.17
N ALA A 385 -35.22 -24.04 7.00
CA ALA A 385 -35.99 -24.96 6.15
C ALA A 385 -36.20 -26.34 6.77
N GLY A 386 -35.45 -26.72 7.82
CA GLY A 386 -35.67 -27.95 8.57
C GLY A 386 -34.92 -29.18 8.03
N CYS A 387 -33.83 -28.99 7.29
CA CYS A 387 -33.05 -30.09 6.70
C CYS A 387 -31.72 -30.32 7.47
N PRO A 388 -31.63 -31.27 8.43
CA PRO A 388 -30.47 -31.41 9.32
C PRO A 388 -29.17 -31.78 8.59
N ILE A 389 -29.23 -32.68 7.60
CA ILE A 389 -28.05 -33.13 6.85
C ILE A 389 -27.47 -31.96 6.03
N PHE A 390 -28.31 -31.32 5.21
CA PHE A 390 -27.87 -30.21 4.37
C PHE A 390 -27.41 -29.00 5.18
N ALA A 391 -28.08 -28.66 6.28
CA ALA A 391 -27.63 -27.60 7.18
C ALA A 391 -26.23 -27.91 7.73
N THR A 392 -25.99 -29.17 8.12
CA THR A 392 -24.68 -29.59 8.62
C THR A 392 -23.61 -29.60 7.53
N LEU A 393 -23.94 -29.98 6.29
CA LEU A 393 -22.98 -29.93 5.17
C LEU A 393 -22.56 -28.49 4.84
N ILE A 394 -23.49 -27.54 4.81
CA ILE A 394 -23.14 -26.12 4.64
C ILE A 394 -22.32 -25.62 5.84
N LEU A 395 -22.66 -26.07 7.05
CA LEU A 395 -21.86 -25.76 8.23
C LEU A 395 -20.42 -26.28 8.09
N THR A 396 -20.21 -27.48 7.55
CA THR A 396 -18.85 -28.02 7.32
C THR A 396 -18.05 -27.18 6.32
N ALA A 397 -18.70 -26.65 5.28
CA ALA A 397 -18.09 -25.69 4.37
C ALA A 397 -17.70 -24.40 5.10
N THR A 398 -18.58 -23.88 5.95
CA THR A 398 -18.31 -22.70 6.77
C THR A 398 -17.15 -22.94 7.75
N ILE A 399 -17.11 -24.11 8.41
CA ILE A 399 -16.03 -24.52 9.32
C ILE A 399 -14.69 -24.62 8.59
N SER A 400 -14.71 -25.05 7.32
CA SER A 400 -13.47 -25.12 6.55
C SER A 400 -12.87 -23.73 6.29
N LEU A 401 -13.72 -22.72 6.05
CA LEU A 401 -13.29 -21.34 5.78
C LEU A 401 -12.87 -20.60 7.05
N GLN A 402 -13.58 -20.84 8.15
CA GLN A 402 -13.27 -20.30 9.48
C GLN A 402 -13.55 -21.38 10.52
N LEU A 403 -12.69 -21.56 11.53
CA LEU A 403 -12.79 -22.69 12.47
C LEU A 403 -14.00 -22.59 13.44
N TYR A 404 -14.24 -21.41 14.02
CA TYR A 404 -15.18 -21.19 15.13
C TYR A 404 -16.69 -21.35 14.84
N PRO A 405 -17.20 -21.21 13.59
CA PRO A 405 -18.53 -21.65 13.22
C PRO A 405 -18.93 -23.05 13.69
N ILE A 406 -17.97 -23.92 14.07
CA ILE A 406 -18.26 -25.22 14.69
C ILE A 406 -19.20 -25.12 15.91
N THR A 407 -19.18 -24.00 16.63
CA THR A 407 -20.10 -23.67 17.72
C THR A 407 -21.57 -23.71 17.31
N LEU A 408 -21.89 -23.38 16.05
CA LEU A 408 -23.25 -23.37 15.53
C LEU A 408 -23.84 -24.78 15.41
N PHE A 409 -23.03 -25.84 15.49
CA PHE A 409 -23.53 -27.21 15.55
C PHE A 409 -24.42 -27.46 16.78
N ALA A 410 -24.17 -26.74 17.89
CA ALA A 410 -25.05 -26.78 19.06
C ALA A 410 -26.49 -26.31 18.70
N SER A 411 -26.62 -25.29 17.85
CA SER A 411 -27.93 -24.83 17.35
C SER A 411 -28.63 -25.90 16.52
N VAL A 412 -27.90 -26.63 15.67
CA VAL A 412 -28.43 -27.78 14.89
C VAL A 412 -28.95 -28.85 15.84
N TRP A 413 -28.16 -29.21 16.86
CA TRP A 413 -28.53 -30.22 17.85
C TRP A 413 -29.78 -29.88 18.66
N LEU A 414 -29.99 -28.59 18.95
CA LEU A 414 -31.18 -28.09 19.62
C LEU A 414 -32.41 -28.07 18.70
N ARG A 415 -32.24 -27.66 17.44
CA ARG A 415 -33.34 -27.54 16.46
C ARG A 415 -33.98 -28.88 16.10
N PHE A 416 -33.16 -29.93 16.06
CA PHE A 416 -33.55 -31.29 15.67
C PHE A 416 -33.43 -32.23 16.88
N PRO A 417 -34.48 -32.33 17.73
CA PRO A 417 -34.43 -33.13 18.96
C PRO A 417 -34.49 -34.64 18.72
N GLY A 418 -34.89 -35.10 17.53
CA GLY A 418 -35.02 -36.51 17.22
C GLY A 418 -33.68 -37.25 17.28
N ALA A 419 -33.62 -38.39 17.97
CA ALA A 419 -32.38 -39.17 18.12
C ALA A 419 -31.74 -39.53 16.77
N MET A 420 -32.55 -39.97 15.80
CA MET A 420 -32.08 -40.30 14.46
C MET A 420 -31.61 -39.07 13.68
N GLU A 421 -32.26 -37.91 13.86
CA GLU A 421 -31.84 -36.66 13.22
C GLU A 421 -30.49 -36.18 13.76
N ARG A 422 -30.28 -36.30 15.07
CA ARG A 422 -29.01 -35.99 15.73
C ARG A 422 -27.88 -36.91 15.26
N VAL A 423 -28.15 -38.21 15.16
CA VAL A 423 -27.18 -39.17 14.60
C VAL A 423 -26.86 -38.80 13.14
N LYS A 424 -27.87 -38.54 12.30
CA LYS A 424 -27.67 -38.10 10.92
C LYS A 424 -26.86 -36.81 10.82
N ALA A 425 -27.15 -35.81 11.66
CA ALA A 425 -26.40 -34.55 11.70
C ALA A 425 -24.95 -34.78 12.15
N THR A 426 -24.71 -35.58 13.18
CA THR A 426 -23.34 -35.89 13.66
C THR A 426 -22.53 -36.62 12.60
N VAL A 427 -23.12 -37.64 11.96
CA VAL A 427 -22.46 -38.39 10.90
C VAL A 427 -22.21 -37.48 9.69
N ALA A 428 -23.16 -36.62 9.33
CA ALA A 428 -22.96 -35.62 8.27
C ALA A 428 -21.85 -34.62 8.60
N LEU A 429 -21.71 -34.20 9.87
CA LEU A 429 -20.61 -33.34 10.31
C LEU A 429 -19.27 -34.04 10.14
N LEU A 430 -19.13 -35.27 10.65
CA LEU A 430 -17.88 -36.02 10.57
C LEU A 430 -17.48 -36.33 9.13
N ILE A 431 -18.43 -36.79 8.31
CA ILE A 431 -18.18 -37.08 6.88
C ILE A 431 -17.89 -35.77 6.11
N GLY A 432 -18.63 -34.69 6.40
CA GLY A 432 -18.43 -33.40 5.76
C GLY A 432 -17.06 -32.80 6.07
N LEU A 433 -16.64 -32.82 7.34
CA LEU A 433 -15.32 -32.36 7.76
C LEU A 433 -14.21 -33.23 7.15
N ALA A 434 -14.32 -34.56 7.23
CA ALA A 434 -13.34 -35.45 6.60
C ALA A 434 -13.25 -35.22 5.08
N GLY A 435 -14.40 -35.07 4.42
CA GLY A 435 -14.49 -34.84 2.98
C GLY A 435 -13.88 -33.50 2.55
N ILE A 436 -14.17 -32.41 3.25
CA ILE A 436 -13.64 -31.09 2.90
C ILE A 436 -12.16 -30.94 3.26
N THR A 437 -11.70 -31.56 4.34
CA THR A 437 -10.27 -31.63 4.67
C THR A 437 -9.52 -32.45 3.62
N LEU A 438 -10.06 -33.60 3.18
CA LEU A 438 -9.49 -34.39 2.10
C LEU A 438 -9.45 -33.62 0.78
N LEU A 439 -10.51 -32.87 0.46
CA LEU A 439 -10.56 -32.02 -0.73
C LEU A 439 -9.46 -30.94 -0.69
N ASN A 440 -9.29 -30.26 0.45
CA ASN A 440 -8.21 -29.29 0.63
C ASN A 440 -6.82 -29.93 0.51
N TYR A 441 -6.62 -31.13 1.08
CA TYR A 441 -5.36 -31.88 0.94
C TYR A 441 -5.03 -32.21 -0.53
N VAL A 442 -6.01 -32.66 -1.31
CA VAL A 442 -5.83 -32.92 -2.74
C VAL A 442 -5.52 -31.62 -3.49
N MET A 443 -6.22 -30.52 -3.18
CA MET A 443 -6.01 -29.22 -3.82
C MET A 443 -4.68 -28.56 -3.43
N ALA A 444 -4.14 -28.88 -2.25
CA ALA A 444 -2.81 -28.48 -1.79
C ALA A 444 -1.68 -29.33 -2.39
N GLY A 445 -1.96 -30.19 -3.37
CA GLY A 445 -0.95 -31.04 -4.01
C GLY A 445 -0.49 -32.20 -3.11
N TYR A 446 -1.39 -32.76 -2.30
CA TYR A 446 -1.09 -33.83 -1.33
C TYR A 446 -0.13 -33.40 -0.22
N ASN A 447 -0.24 -32.15 0.23
CA ASN A 447 0.52 -31.58 1.34
C ASN A 447 -0.40 -31.17 2.49
N TRP A 448 0.01 -31.47 3.73
CA TRP A 448 -0.70 -31.11 4.96
C TRP A 448 -0.29 -29.76 5.55
N ALA A 449 0.72 -29.08 4.98
CA ALA A 449 1.24 -27.79 5.48
C ALA A 449 0.12 -26.78 5.77
N PHE A 450 -0.87 -26.67 4.87
CA PHE A 450 -2.00 -25.75 5.03
C PHE A 450 -2.77 -25.90 6.36
N LEU A 451 -2.77 -27.07 7.02
CA LEU A 451 -3.46 -27.23 8.29
C LEU A 451 -2.83 -26.34 9.38
N GLU A 452 -1.51 -26.27 9.39
CA GLU A 452 -0.76 -25.45 10.33
C GLU A 452 -0.93 -23.97 9.98
N ASP A 453 -0.74 -23.58 8.72
CA ASP A 453 -0.76 -22.17 8.34
C ASP A 453 -2.17 -21.55 8.31
N VAL A 454 -3.22 -22.37 8.14
CA VAL A 454 -4.61 -21.89 8.15
C VAL A 454 -5.24 -22.03 9.53
N TYR A 455 -5.27 -23.24 10.09
CA TYR A 455 -5.96 -23.50 11.35
C TYR A 455 -5.04 -23.36 12.56
N GLY A 456 -3.77 -23.75 12.44
CA GLY A 456 -2.75 -23.52 13.47
C GLY A 456 -2.55 -22.04 13.74
N HIS A 457 -2.38 -21.22 12.69
CA HIS A 457 -2.33 -19.76 12.75
C HIS A 457 -3.51 -19.15 13.53
N MET A 458 -4.72 -19.64 13.25
CA MET A 458 -5.93 -19.17 13.92
C MET A 458 -5.97 -19.54 15.42
N LEU A 459 -5.44 -20.71 15.78
CA LEU A 459 -5.38 -21.19 17.16
C LEU A 459 -4.25 -20.57 17.98
N ARG A 460 -3.08 -20.35 17.36
CA ARG A 460 -1.90 -19.74 17.99
C ARG A 460 -1.95 -18.23 18.03
N TYR A 461 -2.77 -17.61 17.17
CA TYR A 461 -2.91 -16.17 17.07
C TYR A 461 -1.56 -15.49 16.77
N ASP A 462 -0.96 -15.85 15.64
CA ASP A 462 0.39 -15.42 15.28
C ASP A 462 0.40 -13.97 14.75
N ASP A 463 -0.64 -13.58 14.00
CA ASP A 463 -0.79 -12.21 13.50
C ASP A 463 -1.35 -11.27 14.58
N LEU A 464 -0.53 -10.31 15.02
CA LEU A 464 -0.88 -9.30 16.03
C LEU A 464 -1.35 -7.97 15.43
N ARG A 465 -1.56 -7.90 14.11
CA ARG A 465 -1.98 -6.65 13.47
C ARG A 465 -3.35 -6.17 13.97
N PRO A 466 -3.57 -4.84 14.01
CA PRO A 466 -4.82 -4.27 14.46
C PRO A 466 -6.03 -4.83 13.71
N ASN A 467 -7.10 -5.09 14.45
CA ASN A 467 -8.39 -5.53 13.92
C ASN A 467 -9.51 -5.08 14.87
N CYS A 468 -10.75 -5.49 14.61
CA CYS A 468 -11.90 -5.12 15.45
C CYS A 468 -12.03 -5.95 16.73
N GLY A 469 -11.15 -6.90 16.99
CA GLY A 469 -11.28 -7.87 18.08
C GLY A 469 -10.56 -7.49 19.36
N TRP A 470 -10.74 -8.34 20.38
CA TRP A 470 -10.12 -8.20 21.70
C TRP A 470 -8.65 -8.63 21.73
N TYR A 471 -8.26 -9.50 20.80
CA TYR A 471 -7.00 -10.25 20.87
C TYR A 471 -5.80 -9.35 20.61
N TRP A 472 -5.78 -8.62 19.49
CA TRP A 472 -4.56 -7.99 18.95
C TRP A 472 -3.84 -7.11 19.97
N TYR A 473 -4.52 -6.15 20.59
CA TYR A 473 -3.89 -5.19 21.49
C TYR A 473 -3.55 -5.82 22.85
N PHE A 474 -4.28 -6.84 23.29
CA PHE A 474 -3.93 -7.57 24.50
C PHE A 474 -2.64 -8.38 24.28
N PHE A 475 -2.54 -9.09 23.15
CA PHE A 475 -1.40 -9.93 22.83
C PHE A 475 -0.16 -9.15 22.38
N THR A 476 -0.29 -7.89 21.94
CA THR A 476 0.87 -7.00 21.75
C THR A 476 1.49 -6.54 23.07
N GLN A 477 0.74 -6.54 24.17
CA GLN A 477 1.20 -6.01 25.47
C GLN A 477 1.56 -7.10 26.48
N VAL A 478 1.10 -8.33 26.28
CA VAL A 478 1.39 -9.43 27.19
C VAL A 478 2.84 -9.90 27.03
N PHE A 479 3.50 -10.21 28.14
CA PHE A 479 4.82 -10.82 28.10
C PHE A 479 4.77 -12.20 27.42
N ASP A 480 5.76 -12.48 26.58
CA ASP A 480 5.86 -13.73 25.81
C ASP A 480 5.73 -14.99 26.68
N HIS A 481 6.30 -14.96 27.89
CA HIS A 481 6.22 -16.07 28.84
C HIS A 481 4.77 -16.47 29.19
N PHE A 482 3.85 -15.50 29.25
CA PHE A 482 2.43 -15.75 29.58
C PHE A 482 1.53 -15.84 28.34
N ARG A 483 2.04 -15.53 27.14
CA ARG A 483 1.27 -15.45 25.90
C ARG A 483 0.48 -16.74 25.64
N GLN A 484 1.14 -17.91 25.75
CA GLN A 484 0.50 -19.21 25.49
C GLN A 484 -0.67 -19.50 26.43
N PHE A 485 -0.54 -19.16 27.71
CA PHE A 485 -1.62 -19.33 28.69
C PHE A 485 -2.85 -18.50 28.30
N TYR A 486 -2.64 -17.22 27.98
CA TYR A 486 -3.75 -16.34 27.59
C TYR A 486 -4.36 -16.71 26.24
N ILE A 487 -3.58 -17.22 25.29
CA ILE A 487 -4.13 -17.78 24.04
C ILE A 487 -5.15 -18.86 24.40
N TYR A 488 -4.79 -19.85 25.23
CA TYR A 488 -5.75 -20.90 25.61
C TYR A 488 -7.00 -20.35 26.29
N VAL A 489 -6.88 -19.34 27.15
CA VAL A 489 -8.03 -18.68 27.80
C VAL A 489 -8.94 -18.02 26.77
N PHE A 490 -8.39 -17.23 25.85
CA PHE A 490 -9.16 -16.53 24.83
C PHE A 490 -9.83 -17.52 23.86
N GLN A 491 -9.11 -18.55 23.42
CA GLN A 491 -9.64 -19.60 22.56
C GLN A 491 -10.79 -20.38 23.24
N ALA A 492 -10.66 -20.66 24.54
CA ALA A 492 -11.69 -21.31 25.31
C ALA A 492 -12.96 -20.45 25.44
N ASN A 493 -12.83 -19.12 25.58
CA ASN A 493 -13.98 -18.21 25.68
C ASN A 493 -14.92 -18.34 24.48
N THR A 494 -14.40 -18.51 23.26
CA THR A 494 -15.22 -18.65 22.05
C THR A 494 -16.11 -19.89 22.08
N MET A 495 -15.71 -20.96 22.78
CA MET A 495 -16.46 -22.22 22.88
C MET A 495 -17.29 -22.31 24.16
N LEU A 496 -16.77 -21.78 25.28
CA LEU A 496 -17.30 -22.01 26.62
C LEU A 496 -18.68 -21.41 26.82
N TYR A 497 -18.99 -20.25 26.21
CA TYR A 497 -20.29 -19.59 26.34
C TYR A 497 -21.44 -20.34 25.65
N VAL A 498 -21.14 -21.19 24.67
CA VAL A 498 -22.16 -21.94 23.92
C VAL A 498 -22.81 -23.01 24.78
N LEU A 499 -22.04 -23.63 25.70
CA LEU A 499 -22.55 -24.68 26.58
C LEU A 499 -23.69 -24.20 27.51
N PRO A 500 -23.52 -23.16 28.36
CA PRO A 500 -24.61 -22.66 29.19
C PRO A 500 -25.77 -22.15 28.33
N LEU A 501 -25.49 -21.49 27.19
CA LEU A 501 -26.52 -21.02 26.27
C LEU A 501 -27.38 -22.19 25.74
N THR A 502 -26.75 -23.31 25.38
CA THR A 502 -27.41 -24.53 24.90
C THR A 502 -28.31 -25.14 25.99
N LEU A 503 -27.85 -25.13 27.24
CA LEU A 503 -28.60 -25.66 28.37
C LEU A 503 -29.78 -24.77 28.76
N SER A 504 -29.62 -23.45 28.64
CA SER A 504 -30.62 -22.44 28.98
C SER A 504 -31.72 -22.27 27.94
N LEU A 505 -31.39 -22.34 26.64
CA LEU A 505 -32.31 -22.04 25.53
C LEU A 505 -32.82 -23.29 24.80
N ARG A 506 -32.97 -24.40 25.53
CA ARG A 506 -33.40 -25.70 24.96
C ARG A 506 -34.73 -25.65 24.20
N SER A 507 -35.62 -24.74 24.59
CA SER A 507 -36.94 -24.54 23.97
C SER A 507 -36.94 -23.52 22.83
N ALA A 508 -35.84 -22.79 22.61
CA ALA A 508 -35.77 -21.65 21.70
C ALA A 508 -34.57 -21.74 20.72
N PRO A 509 -34.54 -22.73 19.80
CA PRO A 509 -33.42 -22.94 18.89
C PRO A 509 -33.16 -21.76 17.93
N LYS A 510 -34.21 -21.01 17.54
CA LYS A 510 -34.10 -19.78 16.74
C LYS A 510 -33.29 -18.72 17.48
N LEU A 511 -33.61 -18.50 18.75
CA LEU A 511 -32.90 -17.53 19.60
C LEU A 511 -31.46 -17.98 19.85
N HIS A 512 -31.24 -19.26 20.15
CA HIS A 512 -29.91 -19.83 20.33
C HIS A 512 -29.01 -19.60 19.11
N LEU A 513 -29.52 -19.79 17.89
CA LEU A 513 -28.78 -19.54 16.65
C LEU A 513 -28.32 -18.07 16.54
N ILE A 514 -29.23 -17.12 16.72
CA ILE A 514 -28.92 -15.68 16.60
C ILE A 514 -27.87 -15.26 17.65
N LEU A 515 -28.02 -15.74 18.89
CA LEU A 515 -27.08 -15.45 19.96
C LEU A 515 -25.71 -16.13 19.75
N SER A 516 -25.67 -17.31 19.14
CA SER A 516 -24.41 -17.97 18.78
C SER A 516 -23.67 -17.24 17.65
N LEU A 517 -24.40 -16.71 16.66
CA LEU A 517 -23.82 -15.86 15.61
C LEU A 517 -23.26 -14.56 16.18
N LEU A 518 -23.96 -13.95 17.14
CA LEU A 518 -23.46 -12.76 17.86
C LEU A 518 -22.18 -13.10 18.64
N LEU A 519 -22.16 -14.19 19.40
CA LEU A 519 -20.96 -14.64 20.12
C LEU A 519 -19.77 -14.88 19.18
N LEU A 520 -20.01 -15.45 17.99
CA LEU A 520 -18.99 -15.67 16.98
C LEU A 520 -18.38 -14.33 16.50
N ALA A 521 -19.22 -13.34 16.19
CA ALA A 521 -18.76 -12.02 15.75
C ALA A 521 -17.93 -11.27 16.80
N VAL A 522 -18.16 -11.54 18.09
CA VAL A 522 -17.48 -10.86 19.20
C VAL A 522 -16.18 -11.57 19.62
N PHE A 523 -16.19 -12.91 19.72
CA PHE A 523 -15.10 -13.65 20.37
C PHE A 523 -14.15 -14.36 19.40
N ALA A 524 -14.42 -14.34 18.09
CA ALA A 524 -13.46 -14.82 17.10
C ALA A 524 -12.13 -14.03 17.18
N PRO A 525 -10.97 -14.65 16.88
CA PRO A 525 -9.64 -14.03 17.00
C PRO A 525 -9.38 -12.91 15.99
N TYR A 526 -9.88 -13.06 14.76
CA TYR A 526 -9.66 -12.13 13.65
C TYR A 526 -10.96 -11.52 13.12
N PRO A 527 -11.76 -10.82 13.96
CA PRO A 527 -13.04 -10.31 13.53
C PRO A 527 -12.88 -9.01 12.75
N THR A 528 -13.78 -8.83 11.80
CA THR A 528 -14.02 -7.62 11.02
C THR A 528 -15.37 -7.03 11.40
N LEU A 529 -15.62 -5.76 11.07
CA LEU A 529 -16.95 -5.18 11.23
C LEU A 529 -18.03 -5.94 10.42
N GLY A 530 -17.63 -6.56 9.31
CA GLY A 530 -18.53 -7.33 8.45
C GLY A 530 -19.10 -8.59 9.08
N ASP A 531 -18.41 -9.18 10.06
CA ASP A 531 -18.87 -10.41 10.74
C ASP A 531 -20.14 -10.16 11.56
N ALA A 532 -20.42 -8.91 11.92
CA ALA A 532 -21.66 -8.52 12.59
C ALA A 532 -22.87 -8.42 11.63
N ALA A 533 -22.67 -8.42 10.31
CA ALA A 533 -23.74 -8.12 9.35
C ALA A 533 -24.89 -9.13 9.40
N VAL A 534 -24.58 -10.43 9.51
CA VAL A 534 -25.57 -11.51 9.47
C VAL A 534 -26.46 -11.50 10.72
N TYR A 535 -25.89 -11.43 11.93
CA TYR A 535 -26.71 -11.47 13.14
C TYR A 535 -27.52 -10.17 13.30
N MET A 536 -26.95 -9.00 12.92
CA MET A 536 -27.65 -7.72 12.96
C MET A 536 -28.86 -7.71 12.02
N ALA A 537 -28.73 -8.32 10.84
CA ALA A 537 -29.85 -8.48 9.91
C ALA A 537 -30.97 -9.38 10.44
N LEU A 538 -30.65 -10.33 11.33
CA LEU A 538 -31.61 -11.25 11.94
C LEU A 538 -32.31 -10.68 13.17
N LEU A 539 -31.88 -9.52 13.71
CA LEU A 539 -32.51 -8.89 14.88
C LEU A 539 -34.03 -8.66 14.74
N PRO A 540 -34.61 -8.30 13.58
CA PRO A 540 -36.06 -8.19 13.42
C PRO A 540 -36.85 -9.46 13.76
N LEU A 541 -36.22 -10.65 13.69
CA LEU A 541 -36.83 -11.92 14.13
C LEU A 541 -37.09 -11.95 15.65
N LEU A 542 -36.47 -11.03 16.40
CA LEU A 542 -36.60 -10.87 17.84
C LEU A 542 -37.49 -9.67 18.22
N HIS A 543 -38.29 -9.14 17.29
CA HIS A 543 -39.13 -7.95 17.54
C HIS A 543 -40.04 -8.09 18.77
N HIS A 544 -40.52 -9.30 19.08
CA HIS A 544 -41.32 -9.60 20.26
C HIS A 544 -40.58 -9.39 21.60
N LEU A 545 -39.24 -9.39 21.58
CA LEU A 545 -38.40 -9.13 22.76
C LEU A 545 -38.03 -7.66 22.92
N PHE A 546 -38.09 -6.85 21.86
CA PHE A 546 -37.66 -5.45 21.89
C PHE A 546 -38.37 -4.60 22.97
N PRO A 547 -39.68 -4.75 23.25
CA PRO A 547 -40.34 -4.00 24.32
C PRO A 547 -39.83 -4.35 25.73
N LEU A 548 -39.19 -5.50 25.90
CA LEU A 548 -38.66 -6.00 27.17
C LEU A 548 -37.17 -5.71 27.36
N MET A 549 -36.49 -5.24 26.30
CA MET A 549 -35.11 -4.79 26.33
C MET A 549 -35.02 -3.42 26.98
N ARG A 550 -33.98 -3.18 27.77
CA ARG A 550 -33.83 -1.91 28.51
C ARG A 550 -32.80 -0.98 27.91
N GLN A 551 -31.71 -1.55 27.43
CA GLN A 551 -30.53 -0.81 27.07
C GLN A 551 -30.43 -0.63 25.55
N ALA A 552 -31.45 -1.05 24.79
CA ALA A 552 -31.45 -1.06 23.33
C ALA A 552 -31.01 0.28 22.70
N LEU A 553 -31.53 1.41 23.19
CA LEU A 553 -31.15 2.74 22.68
C LEU A 553 -29.68 3.07 22.98
N ALA A 554 -29.24 2.85 24.22
CA ALA A 554 -27.87 3.13 24.63
C ALA A 554 -26.86 2.24 23.91
N ILE A 555 -27.18 0.95 23.76
CA ILE A 555 -26.40 -0.03 23.01
C ILE A 555 -26.32 0.38 21.53
N GLY A 556 -27.47 0.67 20.90
CA GLY A 556 -27.52 1.08 19.49
C GLY A 556 -26.72 2.35 19.22
N ALA A 557 -26.88 3.38 20.06
CA ALA A 557 -26.10 4.61 19.98
C ALA A 557 -24.60 4.34 20.14
N THR A 558 -24.21 3.51 21.11
CA THR A 558 -22.81 3.15 21.34
C THR A 558 -22.20 2.44 20.14
N VAL A 559 -22.91 1.48 19.54
CA VAL A 559 -22.45 0.77 18.33
C VAL A 559 -22.25 1.74 17.17
N VAL A 560 -23.22 2.62 16.90
CA VAL A 560 -23.13 3.62 15.82
C VAL A 560 -21.97 4.58 16.06
N THR A 561 -21.82 5.09 17.29
CA THR A 561 -20.71 5.97 17.65
C THR A 561 -19.36 5.28 17.49
N CYS A 562 -19.23 4.01 17.90
CA CYS A 562 -17.97 3.29 17.75
C CYS A 562 -17.62 3.06 16.29
N VAL A 563 -18.57 2.61 15.47
CA VAL A 563 -18.35 2.41 14.02
C VAL A 563 -17.94 3.71 13.33
N ALA A 564 -18.51 4.85 13.74
CA ALA A 564 -18.13 6.16 13.22
C ALA A 564 -16.75 6.64 13.72
N LEU A 565 -16.36 6.31 14.96
CA LEU A 565 -15.09 6.75 15.55
C LEU A 565 -13.89 5.88 15.20
N MET A 566 -14.06 4.57 14.98
CA MET A 566 -12.98 3.67 14.54
C MET A 566 -12.14 4.24 13.38
N PRO A 567 -12.73 4.70 12.26
CA PRO A 567 -11.97 5.24 11.14
C PRO A 567 -11.18 6.50 11.51
N VAL A 568 -11.75 7.33 12.38
CA VAL A 568 -11.11 8.58 12.84
C VAL A 568 -9.93 8.24 13.74
N MET A 569 -10.10 7.36 14.71
CA MET A 569 -9.02 6.95 15.62
C MET A 569 -7.89 6.25 14.88
N TRP A 570 -8.21 5.40 13.89
CA TRP A 570 -7.21 4.79 13.01
C TRP A 570 -6.41 5.84 12.25
N HIS A 571 -7.08 6.82 11.65
CA HIS A 571 -6.41 7.88 10.89
C HIS A 571 -5.47 8.71 11.78
N LEU A 572 -5.93 9.13 12.96
CA LEU A 572 -5.12 9.91 13.89
C LEU A 572 -3.86 9.15 14.32
N TRP A 573 -3.97 7.84 14.55
CA TRP A 573 -2.84 7.01 14.94
C TRP A 573 -1.93 6.66 13.76
N ALA A 574 -2.45 5.99 12.75
CA ALA A 574 -1.65 5.36 11.70
C ALA A 574 -1.27 6.31 10.55
N VAL A 575 -2.00 7.42 10.36
CA VAL A 575 -1.76 8.34 9.24
C VAL A 575 -1.23 9.69 9.73
N SER A 576 -1.90 10.31 10.70
CA SER A 576 -1.52 11.63 11.21
C SER A 576 -0.40 11.58 12.25
N GLY A 577 -0.17 10.43 12.89
CA GLY A 577 0.79 10.28 13.99
C GLY A 577 0.46 11.09 15.24
N SER A 578 -0.74 11.69 15.32
CA SER A 578 -1.18 12.54 16.42
C SER A 578 -1.95 11.77 17.51
N GLY A 579 -2.30 10.52 17.25
CA GLY A 579 -2.97 9.61 18.18
C GLY A 579 -2.10 8.38 18.54
N ASN A 580 -2.45 7.72 19.63
CA ASN A 580 -1.88 6.43 20.04
C ASN A 580 -2.83 5.27 19.68
N ALA A 581 -2.26 4.09 19.39
CA ALA A 581 -2.96 2.81 19.21
C ALA A 581 -4.05 2.55 20.26
N ASN A 582 -3.83 3.00 21.50
CA ASN A 582 -4.76 2.85 22.62
C ASN A 582 -6.14 3.43 22.31
N PHE A 583 -6.22 4.54 21.56
CA PHE A 583 -7.50 5.16 21.23
C PHE A 583 -8.30 4.30 20.25
N TYR A 584 -7.63 3.73 19.23
CA TYR A 584 -8.27 2.81 18.30
C TYR A 584 -8.75 1.55 19.04
N PHE A 585 -7.88 0.96 19.87
CA PHE A 585 -8.25 -0.20 20.68
C PHE A 585 -9.40 0.09 21.65
N ALA A 586 -9.43 1.25 22.30
CA ALA A 586 -10.50 1.62 23.21
C ALA A 586 -11.86 1.65 22.50
N VAL A 587 -11.91 2.17 21.26
CA VAL A 587 -13.15 2.17 20.47
C VAL A 587 -13.56 0.77 20.06
N THR A 588 -12.63 -0.09 19.63
CA THR A 588 -12.95 -1.51 19.32
C THR A 588 -13.39 -2.28 20.56
N LEU A 589 -12.82 -2.00 21.73
CA LEU A 589 -13.20 -2.57 23.01
C LEU A 589 -14.64 -2.20 23.38
N ILE A 590 -14.99 -0.91 23.30
CA ILE A 590 -16.35 -0.42 23.60
C ILE A 590 -17.36 -0.99 22.60
N TYR A 591 -17.00 -1.10 21.32
CA TYR A 591 -17.84 -1.72 20.29
C TYR A 591 -18.20 -3.17 20.64
N ASN A 592 -17.21 -3.99 20.98
CA ASN A 592 -17.48 -5.38 21.33
C ASN A 592 -18.22 -5.50 22.67
N LEU A 593 -17.92 -4.63 23.65
CA LEU A 593 -18.65 -4.58 24.92
C LEU A 593 -20.13 -4.23 24.69
N ALA A 594 -20.45 -3.31 23.78
CA ALA A 594 -21.83 -2.99 23.42
C ALA A 594 -22.56 -4.20 22.80
N GLN A 595 -21.88 -5.02 21.99
CA GLN A 595 -22.44 -6.27 21.47
C GLN A 595 -22.67 -7.31 22.58
N VAL A 596 -21.76 -7.42 23.55
CA VAL A 596 -21.98 -8.28 24.73
C VAL A 596 -23.18 -7.78 25.54
N PHE A 597 -23.34 -6.48 25.72
CA PHE A 597 -24.54 -5.93 26.36
C PHE A 597 -25.81 -6.24 25.56
N LEU A 598 -25.79 -6.16 24.24
CA LEU A 598 -26.89 -6.59 23.37
C LEU A 598 -27.26 -8.05 23.61
N LEU A 599 -26.27 -8.94 23.65
CA LEU A 599 -26.46 -10.37 23.95
C LEU A 599 -27.16 -10.54 25.30
N THR A 600 -26.66 -9.90 26.35
CA THR A 600 -27.22 -10.03 27.71
C THR A 600 -28.64 -9.46 27.83
N ASP A 601 -28.93 -8.32 27.19
CA ASP A 601 -30.26 -7.69 27.24
C ASP A 601 -31.29 -8.55 26.50
N ILE A 602 -30.92 -9.17 25.37
CA ILE A 602 -31.78 -10.13 24.65
C ILE A 602 -32.06 -11.38 25.51
N ILE A 603 -31.03 -11.97 26.12
CA ILE A 603 -31.19 -13.15 26.99
C ILE A 603 -32.12 -12.82 28.17
N MET A 604 -31.90 -11.66 28.80
CA MET A 604 -32.70 -11.23 29.94
C MET A 604 -34.15 -10.92 29.54
N ALA A 605 -34.37 -10.26 28.39
CA ALA A 605 -35.69 -10.05 27.83
C ALA A 605 -36.44 -11.36 27.58
N HIS A 606 -35.75 -12.38 27.05
CA HIS A 606 -36.33 -13.71 26.85
C HIS A 606 -36.76 -14.37 28.17
N PHE A 607 -35.92 -14.35 29.20
CA PHE A 607 -36.27 -14.92 30.49
C PHE A 607 -37.41 -14.16 31.18
N ARG A 608 -37.46 -12.82 31.06
CA ARG A 608 -38.60 -12.03 31.55
C ARG A 608 -39.91 -12.44 30.88
N LEU A 609 -39.88 -12.68 29.58
CA LEU A 609 -41.05 -13.16 28.83
C LEU A 609 -41.51 -14.53 29.36
N GLN A 610 -40.58 -15.47 29.57
CA GLN A 610 -40.92 -16.79 30.10
C GLN A 610 -41.49 -16.73 31.52
N VAL A 611 -40.89 -15.94 32.42
CA VAL A 611 -41.39 -15.80 33.80
C VAL A 611 -42.79 -15.20 33.81
N THR A 612 -43.02 -14.15 33.01
CA THR A 612 -44.33 -13.51 32.87
C THR A 612 -45.40 -14.50 32.40
N ALA A 613 -45.05 -15.42 31.49
CA ALA A 613 -45.96 -16.45 30.99
C ALA A 613 -46.24 -17.57 32.01
N THR A 614 -45.30 -17.86 32.92
CA THR A 614 -45.39 -19.02 33.82
C THR A 614 -46.03 -18.67 35.17
N VAL A 615 -45.80 -17.47 35.69
CA VAL A 615 -46.33 -17.04 37.00
C VAL A 615 -46.88 -15.61 36.92
N PRO A 616 -48.09 -15.43 36.36
CA PRO A 616 -48.70 -14.10 36.24
C PRO A 616 -49.04 -13.47 37.60
N GLU A 617 -49.28 -14.29 38.63
CA GLU A 617 -49.72 -13.85 39.96
C GLU A 617 -48.60 -13.24 40.84
N THR A 618 -47.32 -13.44 40.50
CA THR A 618 -46.17 -12.90 41.26
C THR A 618 -45.66 -11.55 40.75
N ILE A 619 -46.30 -10.99 39.72
CA ILE A 619 -45.87 -9.74 39.09
C ILE A 619 -46.47 -8.56 39.86
N ASN A 620 -45.77 -8.14 40.92
CA ASN A 620 -46.07 -6.94 41.69
C ASN A 620 -45.18 -5.81 41.15
N GLU A 621 -45.51 -4.53 41.38
CA GLU A 621 -44.60 -3.40 41.03
C GLU A 621 -43.17 -3.60 41.55
N LYS A 622 -43.01 -4.26 42.71
CA LYS A 622 -41.70 -4.62 43.28
C LYS A 622 -40.98 -5.74 42.51
N THR A 623 -41.71 -6.72 41.99
CA THR A 623 -41.14 -7.80 41.17
C THR A 623 -40.74 -7.25 39.81
N ILE A 624 -41.55 -6.34 39.25
CA ILE A 624 -41.18 -5.54 38.08
C ILE A 624 -39.94 -4.70 38.38
N PHE A 625 -39.80 -4.10 39.57
CA PHE A 625 -38.62 -3.31 39.97
C PHE A 625 -37.32 -4.15 40.11
N ILE A 626 -37.40 -5.36 40.64
CA ILE A 626 -36.23 -6.27 40.83
C ILE A 626 -35.87 -6.98 39.52
N MET A 627 -36.87 -7.23 38.67
CA MET A 627 -36.61 -7.62 37.30
C MET A 627 -36.10 -6.44 36.48
N ASN A 628 -36.49 -5.19 36.84
CA ASN A 628 -35.99 -3.84 36.45
C ASN A 628 -34.54 -3.55 36.79
#